data_AF-A0A920SN14-F1
#
_entry.id   AF-A0A920SN14-F1
#
_cell.length_a   1.000
_cell.length_b   1.000
_cell.length_c   1.000
_cell.angle_alpha   90.00
_cell.angle_beta   90.00
_cell.angle_gamma   90.00
#
_symmetry.space_group_name_H-M   'P 1'
#
loop_
_entity.id
_entity.type
_entity.pdbx_description
1 polymer ?
#
loop_
_entity_poly.entity_id
_entity_poly.type
_entity_poly.pdbx_seq_one_letter_code
_entity_poly.pdbx_strand_id
1 'polypeptide(L)'
;MVIAVTTSAIFLVFYLTRVALTGTHDFAGEGLAKGVYLSILFSHMGLALLVVPLVLRLLYLVRHRRFSAHSKLARWTFPIWAYVSVTGIIVYLLLYQVYGYS
;
A
#
# COMPACT_ATOMS: atom_id res chain seq x y z
N MET A 1 2.85 -7.26 16.12
CA MET A 1 3.96 -6.64 15.35
C MET A 1 4.52 -7.61 14.31
N VAL A 2 5.06 -8.78 14.69
CA VAL A 2 5.61 -9.76 13.72
C VAL A 2 4.58 -10.20 12.68
N ILE A 3 3.37 -10.58 13.10
CA ILE A 3 2.29 -11.01 12.19
C ILE A 3 1.94 -9.93 11.15
N ALA A 4 1.82 -8.66 11.55
CA ALA A 4 1.52 -7.57 10.63
C ALA A 4 2.60 -7.34 9.57
N VAL A 5 3.87 -7.57 9.94
CA VAL A 5 5.02 -7.47 9.04
C VAL A 5 5.04 -8.66 8.08
N THR A 6 4.81 -9.88 8.57
CA THR A 6 4.77 -11.08 7.74
C THR A 6 3.62 -11.02 6.74
N THR A 7 2.42 -10.60 7.17
CA THR A 7 1.27 -10.43 6.28
C THR A 7 1.53 -9.35 5.23
N SER A 8 2.17 -8.23 5.59
CA SER A 8 2.54 -7.19 4.61
C SER A 8 3.59 -7.67 3.61
N ALA A 9 4.59 -8.43 4.05
CA ALA A 9 5.62 -8.98 3.17
C ALA A 9 5.03 -9.99 2.18
N ILE A 10 4.14 -10.87 2.66
CA ILE A 10 3.42 -11.82 1.80
C ILE A 10 2.55 -11.06 0.79
N PHE A 11 1.78 -10.06 1.24
CA PHE A 11 0.96 -9.24 0.35
C PHE A 11 1.80 -8.55 -0.75
N LEU A 12 2.96 -8.00 -0.40
CA LEU A 12 3.86 -7.36 -1.36
C LEU A 12 4.39 -8.36 -2.41
N VAL A 13 4.78 -9.56 -1.99
CA VAL A 13 5.26 -10.62 -2.90
C VAL A 13 4.14 -11.04 -3.86
N PHE A 14 2.92 -11.23 -3.36
CA PHE A 14 1.77 -11.55 -4.20
C PHE A 14 1.43 -10.41 -5.17
N TYR A 15 1.53 -9.16 -4.74
CA TYR A 15 1.29 -7.98 -5.59
C TYR A 15 2.31 -7.88 -6.73
N LEU A 16 3.60 -8.01 -6.42
CA LEU A 16 4.67 -7.99 -7.43
C LEU A 16 4.55 -9.16 -8.39
N THR A 17 4.26 -10.36 -7.89
CA THR A 17 4.01 -11.54 -8.72
C THR A 17 2.80 -11.33 -9.64
N ARG A 18 1.72 -10.74 -9.12
CA ARG A 18 0.53 -10.40 -9.92
C ARG A 18 0.85 -9.37 -11.01
N VAL A 19 1.57 -8.31 -10.68
CA VAL A 19 1.99 -7.30 -11.68
C VAL A 19 2.90 -7.92 -12.75
N ALA A 20 3.81 -8.81 -12.37
CA ALA A 20 4.71 -9.49 -13.29
C ALA A 20 3.98 -10.49 -14.22
N LEU A 21 2.95 -11.19 -13.73
CA LEU A 21 2.25 -12.22 -14.49
C LEU A 21 1.10 -11.68 -15.36
N THR A 22 0.33 -10.71 -14.84
CA THR A 22 -0.87 -10.19 -15.53
C THR A 22 -0.64 -8.88 -16.28
N GLY A 23 0.54 -8.27 -16.15
CA GLY A 23 0.81 -6.95 -16.69
C GLY A 23 -0.06 -5.86 -16.04
N THR A 24 0.01 -4.64 -16.57
CA THR A 24 -0.92 -3.56 -16.21
C THR A 24 -2.29 -3.85 -16.82
N HIS A 25 -3.26 -4.21 -15.98
CA HIS A 25 -4.65 -4.30 -16.38
C HIS A 25 -5.15 -2.93 -16.82
N ASP A 26 -5.56 -2.84 -18.09
CA ASP A 26 -6.23 -1.65 -18.59
C ASP A 26 -7.59 -1.52 -17.90
N PHE A 27 -7.80 -0.37 -17.26
CA PHE A 27 -9.10 -0.03 -16.68
C PHE A 27 -10.07 0.27 -17.83
N ALA A 28 -11.10 -0.57 -17.99
CA ALA A 28 -12.11 -0.48 -19.06
C ALA A 28 -13.09 0.69 -18.90
N GLY A 29 -13.05 1.42 -17.77
CA GLY A 29 -13.87 2.61 -17.57
C GLY A 29 -13.42 3.76 -18.48
N GLU A 30 -14.33 4.35 -19.24
CA GLU A 30 -14.08 5.55 -20.05
C GLU A 30 -14.27 6.84 -19.23
N GLY A 31 -13.52 7.89 -19.60
CA GLY A 31 -13.73 9.25 -19.07
C GLY A 31 -13.27 9.50 -17.62
N LEU A 32 -14.11 10.20 -16.84
CA LEU A 32 -13.78 10.68 -15.48
C LEU A 32 -13.47 9.55 -14.48
N ALA A 33 -14.07 8.37 -14.63
CA ALA A 33 -13.84 7.23 -13.74
C ALA A 33 -12.39 6.72 -13.81
N LYS A 34 -11.79 6.69 -15.01
CA LYS A 34 -10.38 6.30 -15.22
C LYS A 34 -9.42 7.32 -14.63
N GLY A 35 -9.73 8.62 -14.78
CA GLY A 35 -8.93 9.69 -14.20
C GLY A 35 -8.89 9.64 -12.67
N VAL A 36 -10.05 9.41 -12.03
CA VAL A 36 -10.15 9.23 -10.57
C VAL A 36 -9.41 7.97 -10.13
N TYR A 37 -9.61 6.84 -10.82
CA TYR A 37 -8.93 5.59 -10.50
C TYR A 37 -7.40 5.72 -10.59
N LEU A 38 -6.87 6.28 -11.70
CA LEU A 38 -5.43 6.48 -11.89
C LEU A 38 -4.84 7.47 -10.89
N SER A 39 -5.58 8.53 -10.53
CA SER A 39 -5.12 9.50 -9.52
C SER A 39 -5.01 8.87 -8.13
N ILE A 40 -6.01 8.05 -7.75
CA ILE A 40 -5.97 7.30 -6.49
C ILE A 40 -4.86 6.24 -6.53
N LEU A 41 -4.71 5.52 -7.64
CA LEU A 41 -3.67 4.51 -7.79
C LEU A 41 -2.26 5.12 -7.72
N PHE A 42 -2.04 6.24 -8.38
CA PHE A 42 -0.75 6.94 -8.38
C PHE A 42 -0.40 7.47 -6.99
N SER A 43 -1.34 8.13 -6.31
CA SER A 43 -1.15 8.61 -4.94
C SER A 43 -0.92 7.46 -3.96
N HIS A 44 -1.70 6.38 -4.07
CA HIS A 44 -1.52 5.16 -3.28
C HIS A 44 -0.12 4.56 -3.49
N MET A 45 0.31 4.36 -4.74
CA MET A 45 1.60 3.78 -5.06
C MET A 45 2.76 4.65 -4.56
N GLY A 46 2.68 5.97 -4.74
CA GLY A 46 3.68 6.92 -4.25
C GLY A 46 3.80 6.88 -2.73
N LEU A 47 2.68 6.91 -2.01
CA LEU A 47 2.69 6.82 -0.54
C LEU A 47 3.13 5.43 -0.06
N ALA A 48 2.75 4.35 -0.75
CA ALA A 48 3.21 3.00 -0.43
C ALA A 48 4.73 2.88 -0.52
N LEU A 49 5.34 3.47 -1.56
CA LEU A 49 6.79 3.49 -1.73
C LEU A 49 7.49 4.22 -0.57
N LEU A 50 6.90 5.30 -0.06
CA LEU A 50 7.41 6.05 1.10
C LEU A 50 7.22 5.28 2.41
N VAL A 51 6.16 4.51 2.56
CA VAL A 51 5.90 3.72 3.77
C VAL A 51 6.94 2.61 3.97
N VAL A 52 7.42 1.98 2.89
CA VAL A 52 8.42 0.89 2.96
C VAL A 52 9.69 1.27 3.77
N PRO A 53 10.44 2.34 3.44
CA PRO A 53 11.61 2.73 4.21
C PRO A 53 11.27 3.19 5.64
N LEU A 54 10.08 3.78 5.86
CA LEU A 54 9.62 4.15 7.20
C LEU A 54 9.42 2.91 8.10
N VAL A 55 8.80 1.85 7.57
CA VAL A 55 8.62 0.59 8.29
C VAL A 55 9.96 -0.10 8.55
N LEU A 56 10.87 -0.12 7.58
CA LEU A 56 12.23 -0.63 7.77
C LEU A 56 12.97 0.13 8.89
N ARG A 57 12.83 1.45 8.92
CA ARG A 57 13.41 2.28 9.98
C ARG A 57 12.79 1.99 11.36
N LEU A 58 11.47 1.77 11.42
CA LEU A 58 10.79 1.37 12.67
C LEU A 58 11.27 0.02 13.18
N LEU A 59 11.50 -0.96 12.29
CA LEU A 59 12.07 -2.26 12.62
C LEU A 59 13.51 -2.15 13.13
N TYR A 60 14.33 -1.33 12.47
CA TYR A 60 15.68 -1.04 12.92
C TYR A 60 15.70 -0.42 14.33
N LEU A 61 14.84 0.57 14.59
CA LEU A 61 14.70 1.20 15.90
C LEU A 61 14.31 0.21 17.00
N VAL A 62 13.39 -0.72 16.70
CA VAL A 62 13.00 -1.80 17.61
C VAL A 62 14.17 -2.76 17.88
N ARG A 63 14.95 -3.10 16.85
CA ARG A 63 16.10 -4.01 16.96
C ARG A 63 17.20 -3.43 17.86
N HIS A 64 17.40 -2.11 17.82
CA HIS A 64 18.34 -1.40 18.68
C HIS A 64 17.75 -1.00 20.05
N ARG A 65 16.58 -1.52 20.44
CA ARG A 65 15.86 -1.21 21.69
C ARG A 65 15.64 0.30 21.93
N ARG A 66 15.56 1.10 20.86
CA ARG A 66 15.32 2.56 20.92
C ARG A 66 13.83 2.88 20.89
N PHE A 67 13.12 2.50 21.95
CA PHE A 67 11.65 2.59 22.01
C PHE A 67 11.12 4.04 22.02
N SER A 68 11.86 5.00 22.58
CA SER A 68 11.46 6.41 22.59
C SER A 68 11.37 7.00 21.17
N ALA A 69 12.39 6.75 20.36
CA ALA A 69 12.45 7.17 18.96
C ALA A 69 11.47 6.36 18.08
N HIS A 70 11.28 5.06 18.38
CA HIS A 70 10.28 4.23 17.72
C HIS A 70 8.87 4.79 17.91
N SER A 71 8.45 5.07 19.15
CA SER A 71 7.10 5.59 19.45
C SER A 71 6.83 6.93 18.75
N LYS A 72 7.83 7.83 18.73
CA LYS A 72 7.73 9.12 18.05
C LYS A 72 7.56 8.96 16.54
N LEU A 73 8.34 8.08 15.90
CA LEU A 73 8.24 7.84 14.46
C LEU A 73 6.97 7.06 14.10
N ALA A 74 6.56 6.10 14.92
CA ALA A 74 5.36 5.29 14.73
C ALA A 74 4.09 6.16 14.73
N ARG A 75 4.03 7.18 15.59
CA ARG A 75 2.89 8.11 15.65
C ARG A 75 2.66 8.87 14.34
N TRP A 76 3.73 9.20 13.61
CA TRP A 76 3.65 9.83 12.28
C TRP A 76 3.45 8.82 11.16
N THR A 77 4.03 7.63 11.29
CA THR A 77 3.92 6.56 10.28
C THR A 77 2.52 5.97 10.25
N PHE A 78 1.85 5.87 11.39
CA PHE A 78 0.53 5.27 11.53
C PHE A 78 -0.56 5.90 10.63
N PRO A 79 -0.76 7.23 10.59
CA PRO A 79 -1.77 7.84 9.71
C PRO A 79 -1.46 7.62 8.22
N ILE A 80 -0.19 7.68 7.81
CA ILE A 80 0.22 7.41 6.43
C ILE A 80 -0.07 5.95 6.07
N TRP A 81 0.28 5.03 6.97
CA TRP A 81 0.02 3.60 6.80
C TRP A 81 -1.48 3.28 6.72
N ALA A 82 -2.30 3.92 7.56
CA ALA A 82 -3.75 3.78 7.53
C ALA A 82 -4.32 4.31 6.21
N TYR A 83 -3.86 5.47 5.74
CA TYR A 83 -4.28 6.03 4.45
C TYR A 83 -3.95 5.08 3.29
N VAL A 84 -2.71 4.56 3.22
CA VAL A 84 -2.31 3.58 2.20
C VAL A 84 -3.17 2.32 2.29
N SER A 85 -3.41 1.78 3.48
CA SER A 85 -4.23 0.57 3.66
C SER A 85 -5.68 0.77 3.19
N VAL A 86 -6.30 1.89 3.56
CA VAL A 86 -7.69 2.21 3.17
C VAL A 86 -7.78 2.45 1.67
N THR A 87 -6.86 3.22 1.08
CA THR A 87 -6.84 3.48 -0.37
C THR A 87 -6.57 2.22 -1.18
N GLY A 88 -5.77 1.28 -0.67
CA GLY A 88 -5.55 -0.02 -1.31
C GLY A 88 -6.81 -0.88 -1.39
N ILE A 89 -7.61 -0.90 -0.31
CA ILE A 89 -8.92 -1.58 -0.30
C ILE A 89 -9.87 -0.90 -1.30
N ILE A 90 -9.89 0.43 -1.35
CA ILE A 90 -10.74 1.18 -2.29
C ILE A 90 -10.36 0.88 -3.75
N VAL A 91 -9.07 0.87 -4.08
CA VAL A 91 -8.57 0.50 -5.41
C VAL A 91 -8.96 -0.94 -5.76
N TYR A 92 -8.81 -1.87 -4.81
CA TYR A 92 -9.22 -3.26 -5.00
C TYR A 92 -10.73 -3.39 -5.27
N LEU A 93 -11.56 -2.72 -4.47
CA LEU A 93 -13.01 -2.72 -4.65
C LEU A 93 -13.42 -2.08 -5.98
N LEU A 94 -12.82 -0.96 -6.35
CA LEU A 94 -13.07 -0.31 -7.63
C LEU A 94 -12.74 -1.23 -8.81
N LEU A 95 -11.60 -1.92 -8.73
CA LEU A 95 -11.12 -2.75 -9.83
C LEU A 95 -11.81 -4.11 -9.91
N TYR A 96 -12.15 -4.73 -8.78
CA TYR A 96 -12.60 -6.12 -8.73
C TYR A 96 -14.10 -6.30 -8.43
N GLN A 97 -14.75 -5.31 -7.81
CA GLN A 97 -16.17 -5.41 -7.40
C GLN A 97 -17.07 -4.42 -8.15
N VAL A 98 -16.61 -3.20 -8.41
CA VAL A 98 -17.48 -2.15 -8.97
C VAL A 98 -17.46 -2.13 -10.49
N TYR A 99 -16.28 -2.09 -11.11
CA TYR A 99 -16.21 -1.96 -12.57
C TYR A 99 -16.11 -3.30 -13.29
N GLY A 100 -15.60 -4.35 -12.62
CA GLY A 100 -15.37 -5.64 -13.25
C GLY A 100 -14.31 -5.54 -14.34
N TYR A 101 -13.43 -6.54 -14.41
CA TYR A 101 -12.56 -6.67 -15.56
C TYR A 101 -13.43 -7.07 -16.76
N SER A 102 -13.53 -6.23 -17.81
CA SER A 102 -14.09 -6.64 -19.10
C SER A 102 -12.97 -7.12 -20.02
#